data_AF-A0A6G3X7Q8-F1
#
_entry.id   AF-A0A6G3X7Q8-F1
#
_cell.length_a   1.000
_cell.length_b   1.000
_cell.length_c   1.000
_cell.angle_alpha   90.00
_cell.angle_beta   90.00
_cell.angle_gamma   90.00
#
_symmetry.space_group_name_H-M   'P 1'
#
loop_
_entity.id
_entity.type
_entity.pdbx_description
1 polymer ?
#
loop_
_entity_poly.entity_id
_entity_poly.type
_entity_poly.pdbx_seq_one_letter_code
_entity_poly.pdbx_strand_id
1 'polypeptide(L)' 'RGREYLRIIYGPEYTRPENLERLRSRFLGHKRSLALREYALGLEALDRLAEGEPLWRVHEAVFAVLALESEPVDPR' A
#
# COMPACT_ATOMS: atom_id res chain seq x y z
N ARG A 1 4.80 -13.32 0.66
CA ARG A 1 6.10 -13.35 -0.06
C ARG A 1 6.93 -14.50 0.50
N GLY A 2 7.63 -15.27 -0.34
CA GLY A 2 8.41 -16.44 0.09
C GLY A 2 9.71 -16.07 0.82
N ARG A 3 10.29 -17.02 1.57
CA ARG A 3 11.47 -16.79 2.43
C ARG A 3 12.68 -16.26 1.65
N GLU A 4 12.99 -16.84 0.49
CA GLU A 4 14.13 -16.40 -0.32
C GLU A 4 13.88 -15.04 -0.98
N TYR A 5 12.65 -14.77 -1.43
CA TYR A 5 12.27 -13.45 -1.95
C TYR A 5 12.46 -12.34 -0.90
N LEU A 6 12.10 -12.62 0.36
CA LEU A 6 12.21 -11.64 1.44
C LEU A 6 13.66 -11.24 1.75
N ARG A 7 14.68 -12.00 1.31
CA ARG A 7 16.09 -11.56 1.40
C ARG A 7 16.36 -10.33 0.54
N ILE A 8 15.66 -10.17 -0.58
CA ILE A 8 15.78 -9.00 -1.46
C ILE A 8 15.26 -7.75 -0.73
N ILE A 9 14.23 -7.90 0.09
CA ILE A 9 13.56 -6.79 0.80
C ILE A 9 14.26 -6.46 2.13
N TYR A 10 14.66 -7.47 2.90
CA TYR A 10 15.16 -7.30 4.27
C TYR A 10 16.66 -7.60 4.44
N GLY A 11 17.36 -7.95 3.36
CA GLY A 11 18.78 -8.32 3.38
C GLY A 11 19.01 -9.82 3.62
N PRO A 12 20.20 -10.34 3.28
CA PRO A 12 20.50 -11.78 3.36
C PRO A 12 20.45 -12.34 4.78
N GLU A 13 20.75 -11.54 5.81
CA GLU A 13 20.79 -11.94 7.22
C GLU A 13 19.44 -11.79 7.95
N TYR A 14 18.36 -11.44 7.26
CA TYR A 14 17.08 -11.12 7.92
C TYR A 14 16.49 -12.30 8.72
N THR A 15 16.92 -13.54 8.44
CA THR A 15 16.47 -14.74 9.14
C THR A 15 17.19 -15.01 10.45
N ARG A 16 18.18 -14.20 10.85
CA ARG A 16 18.80 -14.31 12.17
C ARG A 16 17.78 -14.01 13.27
N PRO A 17 17.77 -14.72 14.41
CA PRO A 17 16.75 -14.57 15.47
C PRO A 17 16.50 -13.11 15.89
N GLU A 18 17.58 -12.34 16.07
CA GLU A 18 17.55 -10.94 16.47
C GLU A 18 16.90 -10.02 15.44
N ASN A 19 17.05 -10.33 14.14
CA ASN A 19 16.43 -9.58 13.05
C ASN A 19 14.94 -9.95 12.91
N LEU A 20 14.61 -11.22 13.06
CA LEU A 20 13.23 -11.70 13.00
C LEU A 20 12.37 -11.12 14.13
N GLU A 21 12.91 -11.04 15.34
CA GLU A 21 12.21 -10.46 16.49
C GLU A 21 11.84 -8.99 16.24
N ARG A 22 12.78 -8.19 15.72
CA ARG A 22 12.55 -6.79 15.32
C ARG A 22 11.58 -6.64 14.15
N LEU A 23 11.61 -7.55 13.17
CA LEU A 23 10.72 -7.50 12.01
C LEU A 23 9.27 -7.87 12.38
N ARG A 24 9.09 -8.76 13.35
CA ARG A 24 7.75 -9.14 13.85
C ARG A 24 7.04 -8.01 14.59
N SER A 25 7.78 -7.09 15.21
CA SER A 25 7.22 -5.95 15.92
C SER A 25 6.83 -4.76 15.01
N ARG A 26 6.80 -4.92 13.68
CA ARG A 26 6.46 -3.83 12.77
C ARG A 26 4.96 -3.54 12.74
N PHE A 27 4.63 -2.24 12.65
CA PHE A 27 3.26 -1.74 12.62
C PHE A 27 2.61 -1.95 11.25
N LEU A 28 1.94 -3.09 11.08
CA LEU A 28 1.18 -3.40 9.86
C LEU A 28 -0.16 -2.64 9.75
N GLY A 29 -0.64 -2.03 10.84
CA GLY A 29 -1.95 -1.37 10.90
C GLY A 29 -2.06 -0.16 9.96
N HIS A 30 -1.03 0.68 9.91
CA HIS A 30 -1.04 1.87 9.06
C HIS A 30 -1.08 1.50 7.56
N LYS A 31 -0.28 0.52 7.14
CA LYS A 31 -0.27 0.01 5.77
C LYS A 31 -1.62 -0.61 5.36
N ARG A 32 -2.27 -1.34 6.28
CA ARG A 32 -3.62 -1.89 6.03
C ARG A 32 -4.67 -0.79 5.86
N SER A 33 -4.62 0.25 6.69
CA SER A 33 -5.53 1.39 6.59
C SER A 33 -5.37 2.13 5.25
N LEU A 34 -4.12 2.35 4.80
CA LEU A 34 -3.86 2.95 3.49
C LEU A 34 -4.40 2.10 2.35
N ALA A 35 -4.10 0.80 2.34
CA ALA A 35 -4.59 -0.11 1.30
C ALA A 35 -6.13 -0.13 1.19
N LEU A 36 -6.86 -0.03 2.31
CA LEU A 36 -8.33 0.05 2.29
C LEU A 36 -8.84 1.37 1.70
N ARG A 37 -8.19 2.49 2.04
CA ARG A 37 -8.53 3.82 1.50
C ARG A 37 -8.26 3.89 -0.01
N GLU A 38 -7.10 3.41 -0.44
CA GLU A 38 -6.72 3.31 -1.86
C GLU A 38 -7.69 2.42 -2.65
N TYR A 39 -8.05 1.25 -2.09
CA TYR A 39 -8.99 0.34 -2.72
C TYR A 39 -10.37 0.98 -2.93
N ALA A 40 -10.91 1.65 -1.89
CA ALA A 40 -12.21 2.32 -1.99
C ALA A 40 -12.20 3.43 -3.05
N LEU A 41 -11.14 4.26 -3.09
CA LEU A 41 -10.98 5.29 -4.11
C LEU A 41 -10.84 4.71 -5.52
N GLY A 42 -10.17 3.56 -5.66
CA GLY A 42 -10.08 2.84 -6.92
C GLY A 42 -11.44 2.37 -7.43
N LEU A 43 -12.27 1.80 -6.56
CA LEU A 43 -13.64 1.41 -6.92
C LEU A 43 -14.48 2.63 -7.34
N GLU A 44 -14.44 3.71 -6.56
CA GLU A 44 -15.14 4.96 -6.87
C GLU A 44 -14.74 5.51 -8.24
N ALA A 45 -13.45 5.51 -8.58
CA ALA A 45 -12.98 5.96 -9.89
C ALA A 45 -13.54 5.12 -11.04
N LEU A 46 -13.64 3.79 -10.85
CA LEU A 46 -14.19 2.86 -11.84
C LEU A 46 -15.71 3.03 -11.99
N ASP A 47 -16.43 3.21 -10.89
CA ASP A 47 -17.87 3.42 -10.89
C ASP A 47 -18.22 4.72 -11.62
N ARG A 48 -17.54 5.83 -11.30
CA ARG A 48 -17.69 7.12 -12.01
C ARG A 48 -17.41 7.00 -13.51
N LEU A 49 -16.38 6.22 -13.87
CA LEU A 49 -16.06 5.97 -15.27
C LEU A 49 -17.17 5.18 -15.97
N ALA A 50 -17.70 4.14 -15.32
CA ALA A 50 -18.77 3.30 -15.85
C ALA A 50 -20.09 4.06 -16.02
N GLU A 51 -20.39 5.02 -15.14
CA GLU A 51 -21.56 5.89 -15.22
C GLU A 51 -21.42 7.03 -16.24
N GLY A 52 -20.22 7.21 -16.82
CA GLY A 52 -19.95 8.27 -17.79
C GLY A 52 -19.84 9.65 -17.17
N GLU A 53 -19.45 9.75 -15.89
CA GLU A 53 -19.19 11.03 -15.25
C GLU A 53 -18.08 11.81 -15.98
N PRO A 54 -18.07 13.15 -15.88
CA PRO A 54 -17.00 13.96 -16.43
C PRO A 54 -15.62 13.55 -15.92
N LEU A 55 -14.62 13.62 -16.81
CA LEU A 55 -13.26 13.15 -16.52
C LEU A 55 -12.62 13.73 -15.24
N TRP A 56 -12.96 14.98 -14.88
CA TRP A 56 -12.45 15.60 -13.65
C TRP A 56 -12.97 14.93 -12.37
N ARG A 57 -14.18 14.34 -12.40
CA ARG A 57 -14.73 13.54 -11.30
C ARG A 57 -14.04 12.20 -11.16
N VAL A 58 -13.73 11.54 -12.26
CA VAL A 58 -12.92 10.30 -12.24
C VAL A 58 -11.53 10.60 -11.69
N HIS A 59 -10.89 11.67 -12.18
CA HIS A 59 -9.54 12.05 -11.74
C HIS A 59 -9.46 12.49 -10.29
N GLU A 60 -10.52 13.05 -9.71
CA GLU A 60 -10.57 13.37 -8.28
C GLU A 60 -10.23 12.13 -7.43
N ALA A 61 -10.86 10.99 -7.71
CA ALA A 61 -10.61 9.74 -6.99
C ALA A 61 -9.22 9.15 -7.31
N VAL A 62 -8.79 9.19 -8.58
CA VAL A 62 -7.46 8.70 -9.00
C VAL A 62 -6.33 9.51 -8.34
N PHE A 63 -6.44 10.84 -8.29
CA PHE A 63 -5.42 11.67 -7.67
C PHE A 63 -5.43 11.57 -6.15
N ALA A 64 -6.56 11.26 -5.53
CA ALA A 64 -6.60 10.94 -4.11
C ALA A 64 -5.79 9.66 -3.79
N VAL A 65 -5.81 8.63 -4.64
CA VAL A 65 -4.92 7.45 -4.49
C VAL A 65 -3.45 7.87 -4.55
N LEU A 66 -3.07 8.68 -5.54
CA LEU A 66 -1.70 9.18 -5.67
C LEU A 66 -1.24 10.02 -4.46
N ALA A 67 -2.17 10.80 -3.88
CA ALA A 67 -1.91 11.56 -2.67
C ALA A 67 -1.68 10.66 -1.45
N LEU A 68 -2.44 9.56 -1.31
CA LEU A 68 -2.26 8.59 -0.23
C LEU A 68 -0.91 7.87 -0.31
N GLU A 69 -0.46 7.53 -1.52
CA GLU A 69 0.87 6.94 -1.76
C GLU A 69 2.04 7.88 -1.37
N SER A 70 1.75 9.17 -1.19
CA SER A 70 2.73 10.14 -0.70
C SER A 70 2.80 10.20 0.84
N GLU A 71 1.88 9.55 1.58
CA GLU A 71 2.00 9.40 3.03
C GLU A 71 3.23 8.53 3.36
N PRO A 72 4.10 8.95 4.31
CA PRO A 72 5.28 8.18 4.66
C PRO A 72 4.90 6.86 5.35
N VAL A 73 4.95 5.76 4.60
CA VAL A 73 4.84 4.40 5.12
C VAL A 73 6.23 3.79 5.19
N ASP A 74 6.47 2.89 6.16
CA ASP A 74 7.70 2.10 6.17
C ASP A 74 7.82 1.31 4.84
N PRO A 75 8.86 1.58 4.01
CA PRO A 75 8.94 1.09 2.63
C PRO A 75 9.15 -0.43 2.53
N ARG A 76 9.40 -1.12 3.66
CA ARG A 76 9.83 -2.53 3.68
C ARG A 76 8.69 -3.52 3.96
#